data_AF-A0A535DC53-F1
#
_entry.id   AF-A0A535DC53-F1
#
_cell.length_a   1.000
_cell.length_b   1.000
_cell.length_c   1.000
_cell.angle_alpha   90.00
_cell.angle_beta   90.00
_cell.angle_gamma   90.00
#
_symmetry.space_group_name_H-M   'P 1'
#
loop_
_entity.id
_entity.type
_entity.pdbx_description
1 polymer ?
#
loop_
_entity_poly.entity_id
_entity_poly.type
_entity_poly.pdbx_seq_one_letter_code
_entity_poly.pdbx_strand_id
1 'polypeptide(L)'
;MSGRALGVTEEMVDAIGSAETSPLFTDEEKAVIAGATELTKTARLAESTYQRLRRFFDERQLVELVVNTSIANLNNRITDAFQADVEPDE
;
A
#
# COMPACT_ATOMS: atom_id res chain seq x y z
N MET A 1 -4.10 9.68 10.48
CA MET A 1 -3.33 10.76 9.82
C MET A 1 -3.40 10.50 8.32
N SER A 2 -3.83 11.46 7.50
CA SER A 2 -3.93 11.24 6.05
C SER A 2 -2.54 11.27 5.41
N GLY A 3 -2.35 10.55 4.28
CA GLY A 3 -1.08 10.55 3.55
C GLY A 3 -0.63 11.95 3.10
N ARG A 4 -1.58 12.86 2.85
CA ARG A 4 -1.31 14.27 2.53
C ARG A 4 -0.54 14.99 3.63
N ALA A 5 -0.86 14.73 4.91
CA ALA A 5 -0.14 15.30 6.04
C ALA A 5 1.30 14.78 6.17
N LEU A 6 1.62 13.69 5.46
CA LEU A 6 2.95 13.08 5.38
C LEU A 6 3.67 13.39 4.06
N GLY A 7 3.11 14.28 3.21
CA GLY A 7 3.74 14.71 1.96
C GLY A 7 3.31 13.95 0.71
N VAL A 8 2.34 13.04 0.78
CA VAL A 8 1.78 12.38 -0.41
C VAL A 8 1.01 13.40 -1.25
N THR A 9 1.42 13.59 -2.50
CA THR A 9 0.76 14.49 -3.45
C THR A 9 -0.35 13.78 -4.22
N GLU A 10 -1.27 14.53 -4.84
CA GLU A 10 -2.27 13.94 -5.75
C GLU A 10 -1.61 13.22 -6.94
N GLU A 11 -0.55 13.80 -7.50
CA GLU A 11 0.21 13.19 -8.58
C GLU A 11 0.79 11.82 -8.18
N MET A 12 1.26 11.67 -6.94
CA MET A 12 1.68 10.37 -6.42
C MET A 12 0.51 9.40 -6.32
N VAL A 13 -0.66 9.84 -5.83
CA VAL A 13 -1.86 8.97 -5.73
C VAL A 13 -2.26 8.45 -7.10
N ASP A 14 -2.32 9.33 -8.11
CA ASP A 14 -2.67 8.97 -9.48
C ASP A 14 -1.64 8.02 -10.11
N ALA A 15 -0.37 8.13 -9.71
CA ALA A 15 0.71 7.30 -10.20
C ALA A 15 0.84 5.92 -9.53
N ILE A 16 0.07 5.59 -8.49
CA ILE A 16 0.18 4.30 -7.78
C ILE A 16 0.02 3.11 -8.74
N GLY A 17 -0.91 3.20 -9.70
CA GLY A 17 -1.16 2.14 -10.68
C GLY A 17 0.02 1.85 -11.62
N SER A 18 0.93 2.83 -11.78
CA SER A 18 2.13 2.75 -12.64
C SER A 18 3.43 2.98 -11.85
N ALA A 19 3.39 2.73 -10.53
CA ALA A 19 4.47 3.07 -9.61
C ALA A 19 5.84 2.53 -10.02
N GLU A 20 5.91 1.32 -10.56
CA GLU A 20 7.18 0.67 -10.93
C GLU A 20 8.00 1.51 -11.92
N THR A 21 7.34 2.14 -12.90
CA THR A 21 7.97 2.97 -13.92
C THR A 21 7.98 4.45 -13.60
N SER A 22 7.25 4.88 -12.56
CA SER A 22 7.14 6.29 -12.19
C SER A 22 8.44 6.78 -11.53
N PRO A 23 8.90 8.01 -11.84
CA PRO A 23 10.00 8.65 -11.15
C PRO A 23 9.60 9.26 -9.80
N LEU A 24 8.30 9.28 -9.47
CA LEU A 24 7.77 9.89 -8.24
C LEU A 24 8.03 9.03 -6.99
N PHE A 25 8.47 7.79 -7.17
CA PHE A 25 8.71 6.85 -6.09
C PHE A 25 10.16 6.40 -6.09
N THR A 26 10.73 6.28 -4.90
CA THR A 26 11.99 5.60 -4.64
C THR A 26 11.86 4.10 -4.86
N ASP A 27 12.99 3.39 -4.98
CA ASP A 27 12.99 1.93 -5.11
C ASP A 27 12.38 1.22 -3.90
N GLU A 28 12.52 1.80 -2.71
CA GLU A 28 11.90 1.35 -1.46
C GLU A 28 10.37 1.47 -1.54
N GLU A 29 9.85 2.65 -1.90
CA GLU A 29 8.40 2.88 -2.04
C GLU A 29 7.79 2.00 -3.12
N LYS A 30 8.48 1.79 -4.25
CA LYS A 30 8.04 0.86 -5.30
C LYS A 30 7.94 -0.57 -4.78
N ALA A 31 8.89 -1.02 -3.96
CA ALA A 31 8.83 -2.33 -3.33
C ALA A 31 7.62 -2.45 -2.38
N VAL A 32 7.37 -1.42 -1.56
CA VAL A 32 6.20 -1.35 -0.66
C VAL A 32 4.89 -1.38 -1.43
N ILE A 33 4.75 -0.56 -2.48
CA ILE A 33 3.54 -0.50 -3.32
C ILE A 33 3.29 -1.85 -4.00
N ALA A 34 4.32 -2.50 -4.55
CA ALA A 34 4.20 -3.82 -5.15
C ALA A 34 3.75 -4.88 -4.13
N GLY A 35 4.39 -4.91 -2.96
CA GLY A 35 4.05 -5.84 -1.87
C GLY A 35 2.62 -5.65 -1.34
N ALA A 36 2.23 -4.41 -1.05
CA ALA A 36 0.88 -4.09 -0.59
C ALA A 36 -0.17 -4.46 -1.65
N THR A 37 0.11 -4.17 -2.92
CA THR A 37 -0.78 -4.53 -4.05
C THR A 37 -0.95 -6.04 -4.17
N GLU A 38 0.13 -6.82 -4.04
CA GLU A 38 0.09 -8.27 -4.13
C GLU A 38 -0.70 -8.89 -2.96
N LEU A 39 -0.45 -8.41 -1.74
CA LEU A 39 -1.19 -8.80 -0.54
C LEU A 39 -2.69 -8.48 -0.66
N THR A 40 -3.06 -7.31 -1.18
CA THR A 40 -4.47 -6.95 -1.40
C THR A 40 -5.15 -7.84 -2.42
N LYS A 41 -4.46 -8.24 -3.50
CA LYS A 41 -5.05 -9.08 -4.54
C LYS A 41 -5.10 -10.57 -4.19
N THR A 42 -4.10 -11.07 -3.46
CA THR A 42 -3.86 -12.52 -3.34
C THR A 42 -3.74 -13.02 -1.90
N ALA A 43 -3.65 -12.11 -0.92
CA ALA A 43 -3.30 -12.41 0.48
C ALA A 43 -1.97 -13.15 0.64
N ARG A 44 -1.09 -13.10 -0.37
CA ARG A 44 0.23 -13.74 -0.40
C ARG A 44 1.27 -12.77 -0.90
N LEU A 45 2.53 -13.03 -0.57
CA LEU A 45 3.69 -12.41 -1.18
C LEU A 45 4.45 -13.47 -1.96
N ALA A 46 4.76 -13.21 -3.23
CA ALA A 46 5.71 -14.02 -3.96
C ALA A 46 7.11 -13.86 -3.34
N GLU A 47 7.92 -14.91 -3.45
CA GLU A 47 9.29 -14.91 -2.94
C GLU A 47 10.11 -13.73 -3.51
N SER A 48 9.94 -13.42 -4.79
CA SER A 48 10.61 -12.28 -5.42
C SER A 48 10.23 -10.94 -4.79
N THR A 49 8.96 -10.75 -4.44
CA THR A 49 8.45 -9.53 -3.80
C THR A 49 8.98 -9.44 -2.36
N TYR A 50 8.93 -10.55 -1.62
CA TYR A 50 9.47 -10.66 -0.28
C TYR A 50 10.97 -10.35 -0.25
N GLN A 51 11.75 -10.94 -1.14
CA GLN A 51 13.19 -10.68 -1.25
C GLN A 51 13.50 -9.24 -1.67
N ARG A 52 12.68 -8.63 -2.53
CA ARG A 52 12.82 -7.21 -2.88
C ARG A 52 12.59 -6.32 -1.65
N LEU A 53 11.56 -6.59 -0.85
CA LEU A 53 11.27 -5.86 0.38
C LEU A 53 12.36 -6.04 1.45
N ARG A 54 12.94 -7.24 1.59
CA ARG A 54 14.03 -7.53 2.55
C ARG A 54 15.32 -6.74 2.30
N ARG A 55 15.47 -6.10 1.13
CA ARG A 55 16.58 -5.18 0.85
C ARG A 55 16.49 -3.88 1.64
N PHE A 56 15.26 -3.49 2.03
CA PHE A 56 14.98 -2.21 2.70
C PHE A 56 14.51 -2.41 4.15
N PHE A 57 13.84 -3.53 4.44
CA PHE A 57 13.17 -3.75 5.72
C PHE A 57 13.69 -5.00 6.43
N ASP A 58 13.78 -4.90 7.77
CA ASP A 58 13.94 -6.06 8.63
C ASP A 58 12.63 -6.86 8.78
N GLU A 59 12.70 -8.02 9.42
CA GLU A 59 11.54 -8.90 9.59
C GLU A 59 10.40 -8.23 10.37
N ARG A 60 10.72 -7.44 11.39
CA ARG A 60 9.70 -6.73 12.18
C ARG A 60 8.96 -5.72 11.32
N GLN A 61 9.68 -4.92 10.54
CA GLN A 61 9.10 -3.93 9.63
C GLN A 61 8.24 -4.60 8.55
N LEU A 62 8.61 -5.79 8.08
CA LEU A 62 7.78 -6.57 7.16
C LEU A 62 6.49 -7.08 7.81
N VAL A 63 6.53 -7.50 9.07
CA VAL A 63 5.32 -7.83 9.82
C VAL A 63 4.42 -6.60 9.93
N GLU A 64 4.98 -5.43 10.26
CA GLU A 64 4.23 -4.17 10.33
C GLU A 64 3.60 -3.80 8.98
N LEU A 65 4.30 -4.00 7.86
CA LEU A 65 3.75 -3.81 6.51
C LEU A 65 2.54 -4.72 6.23
N VAL A 66 2.65 -6.01 6.56
CA VAL A 66 1.57 -6.99 6.35
C VAL A 66 0.36 -6.66 7.24
N VAL A 67 0.59 -6.29 8.50
CA VAL A 67 -0.47 -5.88 9.43
C VAL A 67 -1.21 -4.64 8.91
N ASN A 68 -0.49 -3.59 8.51
CA ASN A 68 -1.10 -2.36 8.00
C ASN A 68 -1.92 -2.61 6.73
N THR A 69 -1.37 -3.40 5.80
CA THR A 69 -2.09 -3.80 4.58
C THR A 69 -3.36 -4.60 4.92
N SER A 70 -3.28 -5.48 5.92
CA SER A 70 -4.42 -6.30 6.36
C SER A 70 -5.53 -5.46 7.00
N ILE A 71 -5.18 -4.45 7.80
CA ILE A 71 -6.14 -3.51 8.41
C ILE A 71 -6.84 -2.68 7.33
N ALA A 72 -6.10 -2.16 6.34
CA ALA A 72 -6.70 -1.47 5.21
C ALA A 72 -7.69 -2.37 4.44
N ASN A 73 -7.29 -3.62 4.18
CA ASN A 73 -8.15 -4.57 3.49
C ASN A 73 -9.36 -5.02 4.34
N LEU A 74 -9.27 -4.99 5.68
CA LEU A 74 -10.42 -5.19 6.56
C LEU A 74 -11.41 -4.04 6.42
N ASN A 75 -10.93 -2.79 6.45
CA ASN A 75 -11.77 -1.62 6.26
C ASN A 75 -12.50 -1.66 4.91
N ASN A 76 -11.77 -1.97 3.81
CA ASN A 76 -12.39 -2.12 2.49
C ASN A 76 -13.54 -3.14 2.49
N ARG A 77 -13.36 -4.29 3.18
CA ARG A 77 -14.42 -5.31 3.27
C ARG A 77 -15.64 -4.82 4.04
N ILE A 78 -15.43 -4.06 5.11
CA ILE A 78 -16.53 -3.49 5.89
C ILE A 78 -17.26 -2.44 5.05
N THR A 79 -16.55 -1.48 4.47
CA THR A 79 -17.16 -0.41 3.66
C THR A 79 -17.90 -0.97 2.46
N ASP A 80 -17.33 -1.94 1.75
CA ASP A 80 -17.96 -2.55 0.57
C ASP A 80 -19.19 -3.38 0.96
N ALA A 81 -19.11 -4.17 2.05
CA ALA A 81 -20.22 -5.00 2.50
C ALA A 81 -21.45 -4.19 2.90
N PHE A 82 -21.24 -2.97 3.40
CA PHE A 82 -22.31 -2.07 3.84
C PHE A 82 -22.59 -0.93 2.88
N GLN A 83 -21.92 -0.87 1.71
CA GLN A 83 -22.05 0.21 0.73
C GLN A 83 -21.94 1.58 1.39
N ALA A 84 -20.93 1.75 2.24
CA ALA A 84 -20.73 2.99 2.98
C ALA A 84 -20.48 4.15 2.00
N ASP A 85 -21.25 5.21 2.13
CA ASP A 85 -21.06 6.43 1.35
C ASP A 85 -19.75 7.13 1.76
N VAL A 86 -19.10 7.76 0.78
CA VAL A 86 -17.97 8.66 1.05
C VAL A 86 -18.54 9.91 1.72
N GLU A 87 -18.02 10.24 2.90
CA GLU A 87 -18.35 11.49 3.58
C GLU A 87 -17.99 12.67 2.67
N PRO A 88 -18.86 13.68 2.55
CA PRO A 88 -18.55 14.87 1.76
C PRO A 88 -17.34 15.60 2.36
N ASP A 89 -16.49 16.16 1.51
CA ASP A 89 -15.42 17.05 1.95
C ASP A 89 -16.07 18.26 2.66
N GLU A 90 -15.74 18.47 3.94
CA GLU A 90 -16.14 19.68 4.71
C GLU A 90 -15.47 20.96 4.18
#